data_AF-A0A411WHY5-F1
#
_entry.id   AF-A0A411WHY5-F1
#
_cell.length_a   1.000
_cell.length_b   1.000
_cell.length_c   1.000
_cell.angle_alpha   90.00
_cell.angle_beta   90.00
_cell.angle_gamma   90.00
#
_symmetry.space_group_name_H-M   'P 1'
#
loop_
_entity.id
_entity.type
_entity.pdbx_description
1 polymer ?
#
loop_
_entity_poly.entity_id
_entity_poly.type
_entity_poly.pdbx_seq_one_letter_code
_entity_poly.pdbx_strand_id
1 'polypeptide(L)'
;MKYWLSIICGVLVTFSLAGCVVTETTVSHHYGSNDPAMTAQKFYSQYFANGSAGLPTDTQLTTFKPYISTELYQSLEDAKKRQQNEIKQHPDEKPSLIDGDLFSSLFEGPTSVDIPSIPVLPSANNVTLQANFTRTEQGKDILHWADEIKMIKQNDSWVIDDLVYKGNWDFAAKSTLKKVLSDK
;
A
#
# COMPACT_ATOMS: atom_id res chain seq x y z
N MET A 1 -66.96 -36.60 39.88
CA MET A 1 -67.25 -37.87 39.17
C MET A 1 -66.73 -37.68 37.74
N LYS A 2 -65.80 -38.43 37.15
CA LYS A 2 -65.21 -39.75 37.36
C LYS A 2 -63.77 -39.71 36.77
N TYR A 3 -62.92 -40.53 37.37
CA TYR A 3 -61.52 -40.90 37.14
C TYR A 3 -61.05 -41.05 35.67
N TRP A 4 -59.76 -40.79 35.40
CA TRP A 4 -58.76 -41.88 35.25
C TRP A 4 -57.30 -41.39 35.20
N LEU A 5 -56.43 -41.99 36.03
CA LEU A 5 -54.98 -42.11 35.86
C LEU A 5 -54.64 -42.82 34.53
N SER A 6 -53.54 -42.41 33.88
CA SER A 6 -52.64 -43.37 33.21
C SER A 6 -51.21 -42.85 33.13
N ILE A 7 -50.34 -43.63 33.76
CA ILE A 7 -48.88 -43.59 33.74
C ILE A 7 -48.42 -44.22 32.42
N ILE A 8 -47.57 -43.54 31.64
CA ILE A 8 -46.72 -44.16 30.61
C ILE A 8 -45.39 -43.39 30.64
N CYS A 9 -44.36 -43.97 31.25
CA CYS A 9 -43.29 -44.74 30.62
C CYS A 9 -42.28 -43.84 29.89
N GLY A 10 -41.07 -43.79 30.44
CA GLY A 10 -40.00 -42.93 29.97
C GLY A 10 -39.48 -43.31 28.60
N VAL A 11 -38.95 -42.30 27.91
CA VAL A 11 -37.98 -42.47 26.85
C VAL A 11 -36.88 -41.46 27.10
N LEU A 12 -35.75 -41.95 27.60
CA LEU A 12 -34.48 -41.23 27.63
C LEU A 12 -34.01 -41.10 26.16
N VAL A 13 -34.20 -39.91 25.59
CA VAL A 13 -33.65 -39.59 24.27
C VAL A 13 -32.22 -39.13 24.46
N THR A 14 -31.27 -40.06 24.34
CA THR A 14 -29.86 -39.70 24.19
C THR A 14 -29.59 -39.39 22.72
N PHE A 15 -29.71 -38.11 22.35
CA PHE A 15 -29.25 -37.61 21.06
C PHE A 15 -27.72 -37.55 21.07
N SER A 16 -27.07 -38.62 20.59
CA SER A 16 -25.63 -38.59 20.31
C SER A 16 -25.44 -37.92 18.95
N LEU A 17 -25.35 -36.58 18.93
CA LEU A 17 -24.85 -35.87 17.76
C LEU A 17 -23.34 -36.14 17.64
N ALA A 18 -22.98 -37.11 16.81
CA ALA A 18 -21.66 -37.15 16.19
C ALA A 18 -21.59 -36.00 15.17
N GLY A 19 -21.33 -34.79 15.67
CA GLY A 19 -21.00 -33.65 14.83
C GLY A 19 -19.63 -33.89 14.21
N CYS A 20 -19.59 -34.18 12.91
CA CYS A 20 -18.38 -33.91 12.12
C CYS A 20 -18.13 -32.40 12.21
N VAL A 21 -17.20 -32.00 13.08
CA VAL A 21 -16.61 -30.66 13.01
C VAL A 21 -15.88 -30.61 11.68
N VAL A 22 -16.48 -29.93 10.70
CA VAL A 22 -15.74 -29.46 9.53
C VAL A 22 -14.79 -28.41 10.07
N THR A 23 -13.53 -28.78 10.27
CA THR A 23 -12.47 -27.82 10.53
C THR A 23 -12.28 -27.01 9.26
N GLU A 24 -12.99 -25.89 9.17
CA GLU A 24 -12.62 -24.82 8.25
C GLU A 24 -11.18 -24.45 8.60
N THR A 25 -10.26 -24.83 7.71
CA THR A 25 -8.86 -24.41 7.81
C THR A 25 -8.87 -22.93 7.46
N THR A 26 -9.09 -22.09 8.47
CA THR A 26 -8.82 -20.67 8.36
C THR A 26 -7.33 -20.57 8.09
N VAL A 27 -6.98 -20.26 6.83
CA VAL A 27 -5.65 -19.76 6.50
C VAL A 27 -5.56 -18.42 7.20
N SER A 28 -5.10 -18.43 8.45
CA SER A 28 -4.78 -17.23 9.18
C SER A 28 -3.68 -16.54 8.40
N HIS A 29 -4.02 -15.44 7.72
CA HIS A 29 -3.05 -14.51 7.17
C HIS A 29 -2.31 -13.92 8.38
N HIS A 30 -1.24 -14.59 8.82
CA HIS A 30 -0.33 -14.05 9.81
C HIS A 30 0.34 -12.85 9.13
N TYR A 31 -0.16 -11.65 9.42
CA TYR A 31 0.58 -10.40 9.23
C TYR A 31 1.81 -10.47 10.14
N GLY A 32 2.85 -11.15 9.66
CA GLY A 32 4.16 -11.09 10.32
C GLY A 32 4.59 -9.63 10.35
N SER A 33 5.32 -9.23 11.39
CA SER A 33 5.98 -7.92 11.47
C SER A 33 6.90 -7.61 10.27
N ASN A 34 7.20 -8.63 9.46
CA ASN A 34 8.02 -8.59 8.25
C ASN A 34 7.20 -8.74 6.96
N ASP A 35 5.91 -8.37 6.95
CA ASP A 35 5.09 -8.35 5.73
C ASP A 35 5.39 -7.09 4.88
N PRO A 36 5.82 -7.23 3.62
CA PRO A 36 6.05 -6.08 2.74
C PRO A 36 4.80 -5.22 2.52
N ALA A 37 3.60 -5.80 2.47
CA ALA A 37 2.36 -5.03 2.32
C ALA A 37 2.12 -4.12 3.51
N MET A 38 2.40 -4.61 4.73
CA MET A 38 2.32 -3.81 5.95
C MET A 38 3.32 -2.64 5.94
N THR A 39 4.56 -2.84 5.46
CA THR A 39 5.52 -1.73 5.29
C THR A 39 4.99 -0.69 4.31
N ALA A 40 4.51 -1.12 3.14
CA ALA A 40 3.98 -0.22 2.13
C ALA A 40 2.74 0.55 2.64
N GLN A 41 1.85 -0.10 3.36
CA GLN A 41 0.68 0.54 3.99
C GLN A 41 1.10 1.62 4.99
N LYS A 42 2.13 1.36 5.82
CA LYS A 42 2.67 2.35 6.76
C LYS A 42 3.29 3.54 6.04
N PHE A 43 4.01 3.31 4.94
CA PHE A 43 4.49 4.40 4.10
C PHE A 43 3.33 5.28 3.61
N TYR A 44 2.30 4.68 3.00
CA TYR A 44 1.17 5.46 2.49
C TYR A 44 0.38 6.17 3.59
N SER A 45 0.31 5.60 4.79
CA SER A 45 -0.25 6.29 5.96
C SER A 45 0.51 7.57 6.30
N GLN A 46 1.85 7.55 6.26
CA GLN A 46 2.65 8.76 6.44
C GLN A 46 2.49 9.74 5.28
N TYR A 47 2.47 9.24 4.05
CA TYR A 47 2.24 10.03 2.84
C TYR A 47 0.92 10.82 2.92
N PHE A 48 -0.20 10.17 3.25
CA PHE A 48 -1.49 10.86 3.36
C PHE A 48 -1.54 11.85 4.52
N ALA A 49 -0.85 11.57 5.63
CA ALA A 49 -0.81 12.46 6.79
C ALA A 49 0.00 13.75 6.55
N ASN A 50 0.94 13.74 5.59
CA ASN A 50 1.84 14.86 5.34
C ASN A 50 1.59 15.54 3.98
N GLY A 51 0.64 15.03 3.18
CA GLY A 51 0.33 15.52 1.83
C GLY A 51 1.42 15.19 0.79
N SER A 52 1.08 15.38 -0.48
CA SER A 52 2.01 15.23 -1.59
C SER A 52 1.82 16.32 -2.64
N ALA A 53 2.92 16.98 -2.97
CA ALA A 53 3.03 17.88 -4.12
C ALA A 53 4.52 18.01 -4.44
N GLY A 54 4.92 17.51 -5.60
CA GLY A 54 6.31 17.50 -6.03
C GLY A 54 7.24 16.69 -5.13
N LEU A 55 8.50 17.09 -5.08
CA LEU A 55 9.53 16.46 -4.26
C LEU A 55 9.23 16.60 -2.76
N PRO A 56 9.44 15.53 -1.95
CA PRO A 56 9.31 15.61 -0.50
C PRO A 56 10.21 16.67 0.13
N THR A 57 9.65 17.44 1.05
CA THR A 57 10.42 18.30 1.97
C THR A 57 11.40 17.48 2.82
N ASP A 58 12.39 18.12 3.43
CA ASP A 58 13.35 17.43 4.33
C ASP A 58 12.65 16.69 5.47
N THR A 59 11.59 17.28 6.03
CA THR A 59 10.76 16.67 7.07
C THR A 59 10.03 15.44 6.55
N GLN A 60 9.33 15.54 5.41
CA GLN A 60 8.65 14.40 4.81
C GLN A 60 9.63 13.28 4.46
N LEU A 61 10.79 13.61 3.89
CA LEU A 61 11.78 12.61 3.50
C LEU A 61 12.38 11.90 4.73
N THR A 62 12.57 12.62 5.84
CA THR A 62 12.95 12.03 7.13
C THR A 62 11.88 11.06 7.63
N THR A 63 10.61 11.41 7.51
CA THR A 63 9.47 10.53 7.84
C THR A 63 9.40 9.29 6.95
N PHE A 64 9.75 9.42 5.66
CA PHE A 64 9.69 8.33 4.69
C PHE A 64 10.89 7.37 4.79
N LYS A 65 12.04 7.86 5.26
CA LYS A 65 13.31 7.12 5.34
C LYS A 65 13.22 5.69 5.89
N PRO A 66 12.41 5.36 6.91
CA PRO A 66 12.30 3.99 7.42
C PRO A 66 11.61 3.00 6.45
N TYR A 67 10.90 3.50 5.44
CA TYR A 67 10.05 2.69 4.56
C TYR A 67 10.56 2.61 3.12
N ILE A 68 11.57 3.39 2.76
CA ILE A 68 12.14 3.44 1.41
C ILE A 68 13.60 2.94 1.42
N SER A 69 14.04 2.36 0.31
CA SER A 69 15.42 1.89 0.16
C SER A 69 16.42 3.05 0.24
N THR A 70 17.66 2.73 0.56
CA THR A 70 18.74 3.72 0.55
C THR A 70 18.91 4.35 -0.84
N GLU A 71 18.75 3.56 -1.90
CA GLU A 71 18.82 3.99 -3.29
C GLU A 71 17.67 4.93 -3.69
N LEU A 72 16.44 4.64 -3.25
CA LEU A 72 15.30 5.52 -3.51
C LEU A 72 15.44 6.85 -2.74
N TYR A 73 15.87 6.78 -1.48
CA TYR A 73 16.17 7.97 -0.67
C TYR A 73 17.23 8.85 -1.36
N GLN A 74 18.31 8.25 -1.86
CA GLN A 74 19.37 8.99 -2.56
C GLN A 74 18.87 9.62 -3.86
N SER A 75 18.04 8.92 -4.63
CA SER A 75 17.41 9.45 -5.85
C SER A 75 16.57 10.70 -5.56
N LEU A 76 15.80 10.70 -4.46
CA LEU A 76 15.00 11.84 -4.03
C LEU A 76 15.89 13.03 -3.62
N GLU A 77 16.95 12.79 -2.86
CA GLU A 77 17.92 13.83 -2.47
C GLU A 77 18.63 14.45 -3.67
N ASP A 78 19.02 13.64 -4.65
CA ASP A 78 19.70 14.14 -5.85
C ASP A 78 18.75 14.93 -6.75
N ALA A 79 17.47 14.52 -6.84
CA ALA A 79 16.45 15.30 -7.53
C ALA A 79 16.22 16.67 -6.86
N LYS A 80 16.20 16.72 -5.52
CA LYS A 80 16.09 17.99 -4.77
C LYS A 80 17.28 18.91 -5.02
N LYS A 81 18.50 18.39 -5.04
CA LYS A 81 19.70 19.18 -5.39
C LYS A 81 19.63 19.71 -6.81
N ARG A 82 19.16 18.91 -7.77
CA ARG A 82 18.94 19.37 -9.16
C ARG A 82 17.93 20.51 -9.21
N GLN A 83 16.76 20.32 -8.60
CA GLN A 83 15.71 21.35 -8.52
C GLN A 83 16.23 22.66 -7.89
N GLN A 84 17.01 22.57 -6.81
CA GLN A 84 17.64 23.75 -6.19
C GLN A 84 18.62 24.47 -7.12
N ASN A 85 19.32 23.74 -7.99
CA ASN A 85 20.20 24.34 -8.99
C ASN A 85 19.40 24.99 -10.12
N GLU A 86 18.30 24.37 -10.57
CA GLU A 86 17.38 24.96 -11.56
C GLU A 86 16.83 26.29 -11.06
N ILE A 87 16.34 26.35 -9.81
CA ILE A 87 15.84 27.58 -9.19
C ILE A 87 16.92 28.69 -9.19
N LYS A 88 18.18 28.33 -8.94
CA LYS A 88 19.29 29.31 -8.93
C LYS A 88 19.68 29.78 -10.34
N GLN A 89 19.64 28.88 -11.32
CA GLN A 89 20.06 29.17 -12.70
C GLN A 89 18.95 29.86 -13.50
N HIS A 90 17.69 29.52 -13.21
CA HIS A 90 16.49 29.93 -13.94
C HIS A 90 15.39 30.37 -12.96
N PRO A 91 15.57 31.48 -12.21
CA PRO A 91 14.65 31.87 -11.14
C PRO A 91 13.24 32.25 -11.60
N ASP A 92 13.08 32.62 -12.87
CA ASP A 92 11.80 32.98 -13.48
C ASP A 92 11.09 31.77 -14.13
N GLU A 93 11.73 30.60 -14.14
CA GLU A 93 11.18 29.36 -14.68
C GLU A 93 10.60 28.48 -13.57
N LYS A 94 9.56 27.72 -13.90
CA LYS A 94 9.02 26.73 -12.98
C LYS A 94 9.99 25.56 -12.88
N PRO A 95 10.54 25.26 -11.68
CA PRO A 95 11.50 24.19 -11.55
C PRO A 95 10.86 22.81 -11.73
N SER A 96 11.65 21.82 -12.15
CA SER A 96 11.19 20.45 -12.37
C SER A 96 10.65 19.83 -11.07
N LEU A 97 9.69 18.91 -11.16
CA LEU A 97 9.17 18.13 -10.02
C LEU A 97 8.67 18.97 -8.82
N ILE A 98 8.25 20.21 -9.06
CA ILE A 98 7.68 21.08 -8.01
C ILE A 98 6.19 20.79 -7.74
N ASP A 99 5.50 20.23 -8.73
CA ASP A 99 4.08 19.91 -8.68
C ASP A 99 3.84 18.45 -9.02
N GLY A 100 2.61 18.01 -8.75
CA GLY A 100 2.13 16.69 -9.07
C GLY A 100 2.56 15.65 -8.06
N ASP A 101 1.77 14.59 -7.95
CA ASP A 101 2.11 13.47 -7.11
C ASP A 101 3.25 12.64 -7.73
N LEU A 102 4.21 12.25 -6.89
CA LEU A 102 5.31 11.37 -7.28
C LEU A 102 5.11 9.93 -6.83
N PHE A 103 4.18 9.65 -5.91
CA PHE A 103 4.03 8.32 -5.30
C PHE A 103 2.81 7.55 -5.82
N SER A 104 2.26 7.98 -6.94
CA SER A 104 1.22 7.34 -7.72
C SER A 104 1.24 7.88 -9.15
N SER A 105 0.55 7.21 -10.06
CA SER A 105 0.50 7.61 -11.47
C SER A 105 -0.45 8.78 -11.77
N LEU A 106 -1.31 9.19 -10.83
CA LEU A 106 -2.24 10.30 -10.99
C LEU A 106 -1.60 11.61 -10.52
N PHE A 107 -1.59 12.64 -11.37
CA PHE A 107 -0.97 13.93 -11.06
C PHE A 107 -1.54 14.57 -9.79
N GLU A 108 -2.85 14.49 -9.57
CA GLU A 108 -3.52 15.02 -8.38
C GLU A 108 -3.32 14.15 -7.13
N GLY A 109 -2.76 12.95 -7.28
CA GLY A 109 -2.55 11.95 -6.24
C GLY A 109 -3.84 11.23 -5.79
N PRO A 110 -3.73 10.09 -5.10
CA PRO A 110 -4.85 9.37 -4.54
C PRO A 110 -5.36 10.00 -3.24
N THR A 111 -6.59 9.68 -2.86
CA THR A 111 -7.14 9.96 -1.52
C THR A 111 -7.07 8.75 -0.60
N SER A 112 -6.93 7.54 -1.16
CA SER A 112 -6.73 6.32 -0.39
C SER A 112 -5.99 5.25 -1.19
N VAL A 113 -5.44 4.27 -0.47
CA VAL A 113 -4.82 3.07 -1.06
C VAL A 113 -5.22 1.82 -0.28
N ASP A 114 -5.46 0.75 -1.02
CA ASP A 114 -5.54 -0.62 -0.53
C ASP A 114 -4.38 -1.44 -1.10
N ILE A 115 -3.62 -2.11 -0.23
CA ILE A 115 -2.44 -2.91 -0.61
C ILE A 115 -2.62 -4.32 -0.03
N PRO A 116 -3.17 -5.26 -0.80
CA PRO A 116 -3.40 -6.62 -0.31
C PRO A 116 -2.09 -7.33 0.02
N SER A 117 -2.05 -8.03 1.16
CA SER A 117 -0.96 -8.95 1.48
C SER A 117 -0.93 -10.12 0.51
N ILE A 118 0.28 -10.58 0.21
CA ILE A 118 0.54 -11.73 -0.65
C ILE A 118 1.49 -12.71 0.05
N PRO A 119 1.43 -14.01 -0.26
CA PRO A 119 2.44 -14.96 0.21
C PRO A 119 3.83 -14.58 -0.30
N VAL A 120 4.81 -14.51 0.60
CA VAL A 120 6.20 -14.23 0.26
C VAL A 120 7.07 -15.41 0.67
N LEU A 121 7.89 -15.90 -0.26
CA LEU A 121 8.83 -16.99 0.03
C LEU A 121 9.89 -16.52 1.05
N PRO A 122 10.31 -17.34 2.03
CA PRO A 122 11.30 -16.95 3.03
C PRO A 122 12.65 -16.49 2.43
N SER A 123 13.02 -17.00 1.26
CA SER A 123 14.26 -16.66 0.54
C SER A 123 14.11 -15.50 -0.44
N ALA A 124 12.92 -14.90 -0.56
CA ALA A 124 12.70 -13.78 -1.46
C ALA A 124 13.39 -12.52 -0.93
N ASN A 125 14.15 -11.86 -1.80
CA ASN A 125 14.80 -10.58 -1.51
C ASN A 125 14.14 -9.40 -2.25
N ASN A 126 13.17 -9.69 -3.13
CA ASN A 126 12.34 -8.70 -3.79
C ASN A 126 10.93 -9.24 -3.95
N VAL A 127 9.96 -8.34 -4.01
CA VAL A 127 8.57 -8.65 -4.33
C VAL A 127 7.91 -7.44 -4.99
N THR A 128 6.92 -7.67 -5.85
CA THR A 128 6.05 -6.62 -6.38
C THR A 128 4.69 -6.71 -5.71
N LEU A 129 4.22 -5.60 -5.16
CA LEU A 129 2.87 -5.46 -4.62
C LEU A 129 2.00 -4.66 -5.59
N GLN A 130 0.71 -4.96 -5.61
CA GLN A 130 -0.28 -4.10 -6.26
C GLN A 130 -0.77 -3.06 -5.25
N ALA A 131 -0.81 -1.79 -5.65
CA ALA A 131 -1.42 -0.72 -4.88
C ALA A 131 -2.70 -0.27 -5.59
N ASN A 132 -3.85 -0.55 -4.98
CA ASN A 132 -5.16 -0.17 -5.49
C ASN A 132 -5.50 1.22 -4.96
N PHE A 133 -5.42 2.22 -5.83
CA PHE A 133 -5.67 3.61 -5.49
C PHE A 133 -7.09 4.03 -5.84
N THR A 134 -7.59 4.95 -5.04
CA THR A 134 -8.84 5.67 -5.29
C THR A 134 -8.60 7.16 -5.17
N ARG A 135 -9.21 7.93 -6.07
CA ARG A 135 -9.36 9.38 -5.96
C ARG A 135 -10.82 9.70 -5.72
N THR A 136 -11.08 10.37 -4.60
CA THR A 136 -12.40 10.84 -4.19
C THR A 136 -12.45 12.36 -4.26
N GLU A 137 -13.44 12.92 -4.94
CA GLU A 137 -13.70 14.35 -4.99
C GLU A 137 -15.15 14.64 -4.61
N GLN A 138 -15.36 15.61 -3.74
CA GLN A 138 -16.70 15.99 -3.25
C GLN A 138 -17.51 14.78 -2.73
N GLY A 139 -16.82 13.83 -2.07
CA GLY A 139 -17.42 12.62 -1.51
C GLY A 139 -17.79 11.55 -2.53
N LYS A 140 -17.33 11.65 -3.78
CA LYS A 140 -17.53 10.63 -4.82
C LYS A 140 -16.20 10.13 -5.36
N ASP A 141 -16.09 8.82 -5.51
CA ASP A 141 -14.94 8.22 -6.18
C ASP A 141 -15.03 8.56 -7.67
N ILE A 142 -14.02 9.27 -8.17
CA ILE A 142 -13.94 9.73 -9.56
C ILE A 142 -12.98 8.88 -10.40
N LEU A 143 -12.02 8.21 -9.74
CA LEU A 143 -11.04 7.36 -10.41
C LEU A 143 -10.57 6.26 -9.48
N HIS A 144 -10.44 5.05 -10.04
CA HIS A 144 -9.76 3.92 -9.42
C HIS A 144 -8.70 3.41 -10.38
N TRP A 145 -7.52 3.11 -9.86
CA TRP A 145 -6.44 2.54 -10.66
C TRP A 145 -5.53 1.69 -9.80
N ALA A 146 -4.65 0.94 -10.45
CA ALA A 146 -3.59 0.22 -9.78
C ALA A 146 -2.24 0.70 -10.28
N ASP A 147 -1.29 0.83 -9.38
CA ASP A 147 0.15 0.89 -9.67
C ASP A 147 0.85 -0.32 -9.03
N GLU A 148 2.13 -0.49 -9.30
CA GLU A 148 2.94 -1.53 -8.68
C GLU A 148 4.01 -0.93 -7.77
N ILE A 149 4.16 -1.48 -6.56
CA ILE A 149 5.23 -1.11 -5.62
C ILE A 149 6.30 -2.20 -5.68
N LYS A 150 7.53 -1.82 -6.04
CA LYS A 150 8.69 -2.71 -6.00
C LYS A 150 9.29 -2.65 -4.61
N MET A 151 9.26 -3.77 -3.90
CA MET A 151 9.81 -3.92 -2.56
C MET A 151 11.10 -4.73 -2.62
N ILE A 152 12.08 -4.36 -1.80
CA ILE A 152 13.30 -5.14 -1.59
C ILE A 152 13.53 -5.40 -0.11
N LYS A 153 14.29 -6.45 0.19
CA LYS A 153 14.77 -6.73 1.55
C LYS A 153 16.12 -6.04 1.75
N GLN A 154 16.16 -5.07 2.67
CA GLN A 154 17.35 -4.32 3.06
C GLN A 154 17.53 -4.42 4.58
N ASN A 155 18.70 -4.92 5.03
CA ASN A 155 18.98 -5.14 6.45
C ASN A 155 17.86 -5.93 7.17
N ASP A 156 17.42 -7.02 6.55
CA ASP A 156 16.32 -7.88 6.99
C ASP A 156 14.92 -7.25 7.08
N SER A 157 14.76 -6.00 6.64
CA SER A 157 13.48 -5.30 6.58
C SER A 157 13.02 -5.10 5.14
N TRP A 158 11.72 -5.17 4.89
CA TRP A 158 11.17 -4.77 3.60
C TRP A 158 11.12 -3.25 3.50
N VAL A 159 11.51 -2.72 2.34
CA VAL A 159 11.46 -1.29 2.00
C VAL A 159 11.01 -1.12 0.56
N ILE A 160 10.36 0.01 0.27
CA ILE A 160 9.97 0.43 -1.08
C ILE A 160 11.23 0.85 -1.84
N ASP A 161 11.48 0.21 -2.97
CA ASP A 161 12.62 0.52 -3.82
C ASP A 161 12.23 1.35 -5.06
N ASP A 162 11.07 1.08 -5.65
CA ASP A 162 10.57 1.84 -6.80
C ASP A 162 9.05 1.71 -6.90
N LEU A 163 8.43 2.57 -7.69
CA LEU A 163 7.02 2.47 -8.06
C LEU A 163 6.92 2.42 -9.57
N VAL A 164 6.11 1.50 -10.11
CA VAL A 164 5.81 1.45 -11.54
C VAL A 164 4.41 1.99 -11.75
N TYR A 165 4.32 3.02 -12.60
CA TYR A 165 3.06 3.68 -12.91
C TYR A 165 2.30 2.88 -13.96
N LYS A 166 1.09 2.44 -13.60
CA LYS A 166 0.25 1.53 -14.38
C LYS A 166 -1.15 2.08 -14.66
N GLY A 167 -1.48 3.29 -14.18
CA GLY A 167 -2.73 4.00 -14.48
C GLY A 167 -3.16 3.87 -15.94
N ASN A 168 -4.43 3.58 -16.22
CA ASN A 168 -4.89 3.06 -17.52
C ASN A 168 -5.62 4.07 -18.41
N TRP A 169 -5.61 5.36 -18.06
CA TRP A 169 -6.19 6.44 -18.87
C TRP A 169 -5.19 6.97 -19.91
N ASP A 170 -5.70 7.67 -20.94
CA ASP A 170 -4.95 8.07 -22.15
C ASP A 170 -3.68 8.89 -21.87
N PHE A 171 -3.65 9.64 -20.77
CA PHE A 171 -2.54 10.50 -20.37
C PHE A 171 -1.89 10.08 -19.04
N ALA A 172 -2.09 8.83 -18.63
CA ALA A 172 -1.44 8.31 -17.44
C ALA A 172 0.07 8.30 -17.63
N ALA A 173 0.81 8.73 -16.62
CA ALA A 173 2.26 8.58 -16.63
C ALA A 173 2.62 7.10 -16.79
N LYS A 174 3.50 6.76 -17.75
CA LYS A 174 4.01 5.40 -17.97
C LYS A 174 5.51 5.39 -17.74
N SER A 175 5.91 5.28 -16.49
CA SER A 175 7.31 5.31 -16.07
C SER A 175 7.48 4.58 -14.73
N THR A 176 8.65 4.74 -14.11
CA THR A 176 8.85 4.44 -12.69
C THR A 176 9.22 5.70 -11.93
N LEU A 177 9.03 5.70 -10.61
CA LEU A 177 9.44 6.81 -9.76
C LEU A 177 10.93 7.09 -9.92
N LYS A 178 11.79 6.06 -9.79
CA LYS A 178 13.24 6.23 -9.97
C LYS A 178 13.59 6.82 -11.33
N LYS A 179 12.89 6.42 -12.40
CA LYS A 179 13.10 7.00 -13.72
C LYS A 179 12.71 8.48 -13.76
N VAL A 180 11.53 8.84 -13.24
CA VAL A 180 11.09 10.25 -13.14
C VAL A 180 12.08 11.09 -12.33
N LEU A 181 12.60 10.54 -11.23
CA LEU A 181 13.60 11.23 -10.43
C LEU A 181 14.90 11.44 -11.20
N SER A 182 15.33 10.49 -12.03
CA SER A 182 16.59 10.55 -12.77
C SER A 182 16.55 11.37 -14.07
N ASP A 183 15.36 11.58 -14.61
CA ASP A 183 15.17 12.33 -15.85
C ASP A 183 15.55 13.81 -15.64
N LYS A 184 16.19 14.41 -16.65
CA LYS A 184 16.68 15.79 -16.67
C LYS A 184 15.83 16.65 -17.57
#